data_AF-A0A948FDR7-F1
#
_entry.id   AF-A0A948FDR7-F1
#
_cell.length_a   1.000
_cell.length_b   1.000
_cell.length_c   1.000
_cell.angle_alpha   90.00
_cell.angle_beta   90.00
_cell.angle_gamma   90.00
#
_symmetry.space_group_name_H-M   'P 1'
#
loop_
_entity.id
_entity.type
_entity.pdbx_description
1 polymer ?
#
loop_
_entity_poly.entity_id
_entity_poly.type
_entity_poly.pdbx_seq_one_letter_code
_entity_poly.pdbx_strand_id
1 'polypeptide(L)'
;MNKNSEKRICQNCKKDFIIEPEDFNFYEKIKVPSPTFCPECRTTRRLCWRNEMSLFKRKCDAQDHDEYLISIYHPDEKLVVYDNNYWWGDKWDPFSYGKEYDFSKPFFEQWKEFRDIFPLQCLSNSKATNSDYCNVAEESRDSYMSSGSWKIERTFYSNRITETKDSSDLYITDKMELCYDDVICSNCYHLLYSLNCINCVDSYFLYDCHGCVSCFGCSNLRSKSYCMWNEQLSREEYNDRLSKINLEDYDEILKLKKKFKDLC
;
A
#
# COMPACT_ATOMS: atom_id res chain seq x y z
N MET A 1 28.93 2.03 -29.11
CA MET A 1 28.13 1.99 -30.36
C MET A 1 26.69 2.19 -29.96
N ASN A 2 26.03 3.25 -30.44
CA ASN A 2 24.61 3.45 -30.12
C ASN A 2 23.82 2.32 -30.76
N LYS A 3 23.23 1.44 -29.94
CA LYS A 3 22.33 0.38 -30.41
C LYS A 3 21.02 1.03 -30.84
N ASN A 4 20.50 0.60 -31.99
CA ASN A 4 19.16 1.02 -32.42
C ASN A 4 18.09 0.33 -31.56
N SER A 5 16.86 0.84 -31.61
CA SER A 5 15.72 0.18 -30.99
C SER A 5 15.57 -1.25 -31.53
N GLU A 6 15.32 -2.19 -30.62
CA GLU A 6 15.22 -3.62 -30.96
C GLU A 6 13.84 -4.14 -30.56
N LYS A 7 13.11 -4.68 -31.53
CA LYS A 7 11.85 -5.39 -31.29
C LYS A 7 12.14 -6.83 -30.88
N ARG A 8 11.63 -7.26 -29.73
CA ARG A 8 11.78 -8.62 -29.21
C ARG A 8 10.44 -9.26 -28.88
N ILE A 9 10.41 -10.58 -28.92
CA ILE A 9 9.27 -11.39 -28.47
C ILE A 9 9.49 -11.78 -27.01
N CYS A 10 8.53 -11.46 -26.14
CA CYS A 10 8.58 -11.83 -24.72
C CYS A 10 8.58 -13.35 -24.54
N GLN A 11 9.54 -13.88 -23.78
CA GLN A 11 9.64 -15.32 -23.52
C GLN A 11 8.42 -15.89 -22.80
N ASN A 12 7.72 -15.11 -21.99
CA ASN A 12 6.54 -15.54 -21.22
C ASN A 12 5.24 -15.42 -22.02
N CYS A 13 4.77 -14.19 -22.25
CA CYS A 13 3.47 -13.94 -22.86
C CYS A 13 3.47 -13.97 -24.39
N LYS A 14 4.63 -14.15 -25.02
CA LYS A 14 4.82 -14.20 -26.49
C LYS A 14 4.42 -12.92 -27.23
N LYS A 15 4.11 -11.83 -26.52
CA LYS A 15 3.87 -10.50 -27.10
C LYS A 15 5.18 -9.80 -27.46
N ASP A 16 5.11 -8.95 -28.47
CA ASP A 16 6.20 -8.07 -28.85
C ASP A 16 6.44 -6.98 -27.80
N PHE A 17 7.70 -6.58 -27.63
CA PHE A 17 8.09 -5.40 -26.86
C PHE A 17 9.36 -4.78 -27.46
N ILE A 18 9.56 -3.50 -27.21
CA ILE A 18 10.70 -2.74 -27.74
C ILE A 18 11.69 -2.50 -26.59
N ILE A 19 12.98 -2.58 -26.92
CA ILE A 19 14.08 -2.11 -26.07
C ILE A 19 14.66 -0.89 -26.77
N GLU A 20 14.66 0.24 -26.08
CA GLU A 20 15.14 1.50 -26.64
C GLU A 20 16.67 1.59 -26.57
N PRO A 21 17.32 2.42 -27.41
CA PRO A 21 18.76 2.67 -27.36
C PRO A 21 19.28 2.98 -25.95
N GLU A 22 18.54 3.79 -25.19
CA GLU A 22 18.88 4.23 -23.83
C GLU A 22 18.84 3.06 -22.84
N ASP A 23 17.91 2.11 -23.03
CA ASP A 23 17.82 0.90 -22.20
C ASP A 23 19.10 0.06 -22.34
N PHE A 24 19.62 -0.08 -23.55
CA PHE A 24 20.86 -0.82 -23.78
C PHE A 24 22.06 -0.20 -23.07
N ASN A 25 22.19 1.13 -23.12
CA ASN A 25 23.23 1.86 -22.41
C ASN A 25 23.11 1.64 -20.90
N PHE A 26 21.88 1.62 -20.36
CA PHE A 26 21.63 1.33 -18.97
C PHE A 26 22.05 -0.09 -18.58
N TYR A 27 21.63 -1.12 -19.34
CA TYR A 27 21.98 -2.52 -19.05
C TYR A 27 23.49 -2.78 -19.13
N GLU A 28 24.19 -2.17 -20.10
CA GLU A 28 25.64 -2.24 -20.21
C GLU A 28 26.33 -1.59 -19.01
N LYS A 29 25.88 -0.40 -18.60
CA LYS A 29 26.42 0.32 -17.44
C LYS A 29 26.33 -0.50 -16.14
N ILE A 30 25.22 -1.20 -15.92
CA ILE A 30 25.03 -2.05 -14.73
C ILE A 30 25.53 -3.50 -14.93
N LYS A 31 26.14 -3.79 -16.09
CA LYS A 31 26.74 -5.10 -16.43
C LYS A 31 25.75 -6.27 -16.38
N VAL A 32 24.54 -6.07 -16.91
CA VAL A 32 23.51 -7.13 -17.03
C VAL A 32 23.05 -7.30 -18.48
N PRO A 33 22.53 -8.48 -18.86
CA PRO A 33 21.96 -8.66 -20.19
C PRO A 33 20.67 -7.87 -20.36
N SER A 34 20.44 -7.43 -21.60
CA SER A 34 19.14 -6.90 -22.03
C SER A 34 17.99 -7.90 -21.79
N PRO A 35 16.78 -7.44 -21.46
CA PRO A 35 15.69 -8.30 -21.03
C PRO A 35 15.19 -9.24 -22.14
N THR A 36 14.74 -10.42 -21.72
CA THR A 36 14.03 -11.38 -22.57
C THR A 36 12.53 -11.43 -22.27
N PHE A 37 12.07 -10.69 -21.26
CA PHE A 37 10.68 -10.57 -20.83
C PHE A 37 10.24 -9.12 -21.01
N CYS A 38 9.01 -8.90 -21.47
CA CYS A 38 8.42 -7.57 -21.57
C CYS A 38 8.32 -6.90 -20.19
N PRO A 39 8.17 -5.56 -20.13
CA PRO A 39 8.05 -4.82 -18.87
C PRO A 39 6.98 -5.37 -17.92
N GLU A 40 5.78 -5.69 -18.43
CA GLU A 40 4.68 -6.25 -17.66
C GLU A 40 5.04 -7.59 -17.00
N CYS A 41 5.56 -8.54 -17.77
CA CYS A 41 5.93 -9.85 -17.21
C CYS A 41 7.08 -9.74 -16.20
N ARG A 42 7.99 -8.78 -16.36
CA ARG A 42 9.02 -8.49 -15.35
C ARG A 42 8.39 -7.90 -14.08
N THR A 43 7.39 -7.03 -14.21
CA THR A 43 6.63 -6.50 -13.06
C THR A 43 5.92 -7.62 -12.32
N THR A 44 5.20 -8.51 -13.00
CA THR A 44 4.55 -9.67 -12.38
C THR A 44 5.56 -10.52 -11.61
N ARG A 45 6.73 -10.82 -12.19
CA ARG A 45 7.78 -11.60 -11.51
C ARG A 45 8.38 -10.89 -10.30
N ARG A 46 8.46 -9.55 -10.29
CA ARG A 46 8.91 -8.79 -9.12
C ARG A 46 7.86 -8.78 -8.00
N LEU A 47 6.58 -8.73 -8.39
CA LEU A 47 5.46 -8.62 -7.45
C LEU A 47 4.90 -9.96 -7.01
N CYS A 48 5.25 -11.09 -7.65
CA CYS A 48 4.66 -12.40 -7.32
C CYS A 48 4.95 -12.88 -5.89
N TRP A 49 5.95 -12.30 -5.22
CA TRP A 49 6.30 -12.60 -3.82
C TRP A 49 5.80 -11.54 -2.84
N ARG A 50 5.08 -10.51 -3.32
CA ARG A 50 4.51 -9.46 -2.49
C ARG A 50 3.00 -9.59 -2.52
N ASN A 51 2.43 -9.91 -1.36
CA ASN A 51 1.00 -9.85 -1.16
C ASN A 51 0.71 -8.94 0.03
N GLU A 52 0.05 -7.81 -0.25
CA GLU A 52 -0.30 -6.81 0.76
C GLU A 52 -1.77 -6.94 1.19
N MET A 53 -2.67 -7.30 0.27
CA MET A 53 -4.13 -7.14 0.46
C MET A 53 -4.97 -8.39 0.16
N SER A 54 -4.40 -9.45 -0.44
CA SER A 54 -5.15 -10.69 -0.70
C SER A 54 -5.09 -11.58 0.53
N LEU A 55 -6.20 -11.68 1.25
CA LEU A 55 -6.29 -12.43 2.49
C LEU A 55 -7.09 -13.72 2.28
N PHE A 56 -6.59 -14.80 2.86
CA PHE A 56 -7.18 -16.13 2.75
C PHE A 56 -7.42 -16.73 4.12
N LYS A 57 -8.50 -17.49 4.25
CA LYS A 57 -8.73 -18.36 5.41
C LYS A 57 -7.98 -19.67 5.19
N ARG A 58 -7.09 -20.04 6.11
CA ARG A 58 -6.28 -21.27 6.07
C ARG A 58 -6.21 -21.90 7.46
N LYS A 59 -6.02 -23.22 7.56
CA LYS A 59 -5.74 -23.89 8.84
C LYS A 59 -4.32 -23.51 9.32
N CYS A 60 -4.13 -23.29 10.62
CA CYS A 60 -2.80 -23.13 11.20
C CYS A 60 -2.01 -24.45 11.10
N ASP A 61 -0.74 -24.38 10.70
CA ASP A 61 0.15 -25.54 10.59
C ASP A 61 1.03 -25.72 11.85
N ALA A 62 0.86 -24.87 12.87
CA ALA A 62 1.58 -24.98 14.14
C ALA A 62 1.14 -26.22 14.93
N GLN A 63 2.06 -26.77 15.74
CA GLN A 63 1.76 -27.94 16.57
C GLN A 63 0.71 -27.60 17.65
N ASP A 64 -0.25 -28.50 17.84
CA ASP A 64 -1.35 -28.39 18.82
C ASP A 64 -2.32 -27.23 18.55
N HIS A 65 -2.36 -26.74 17.31
CA HIS A 65 -3.30 -25.72 16.84
C HIS A 65 -4.30 -26.34 15.84
N ASP A 66 -5.57 -25.93 15.94
CA ASP A 66 -6.67 -26.45 15.11
C ASP A 66 -7.54 -25.34 14.51
N GLU A 67 -7.24 -24.09 14.86
CA GLU A 67 -7.94 -22.92 14.39
C GLU A 67 -7.63 -22.58 12.93
N TYR A 68 -8.53 -21.78 12.36
CA TYR A 68 -8.29 -21.13 11.08
C TYR A 68 -7.75 -19.73 11.33
N LEU A 69 -6.74 -19.36 10.55
CA LEU A 69 -6.12 -18.05 10.55
C LEU A 69 -6.41 -17.30 9.26
N ILE A 70 -6.20 -15.98 9.31
CA ILE A 70 -6.12 -15.12 8.13
C ILE A 70 -4.66 -15.08 7.68
N SER A 71 -4.42 -15.29 6.39
CA SER A 71 -3.08 -15.34 5.83
C SER A 71 -2.97 -14.67 4.47
N ILE A 72 -1.76 -14.20 4.13
CA ILE A 72 -1.38 -13.80 2.77
C ILE A 72 -1.08 -14.98 1.83
N TYR A 73 -1.16 -16.22 2.30
CA TYR A 73 -0.88 -17.41 1.51
C TYR A 73 -2.18 -18.15 1.17
N HIS A 74 -2.35 -18.53 -0.10
CA HIS A 74 -3.52 -19.28 -0.56
C HIS A 74 -3.54 -20.69 0.09
N PRO A 75 -4.72 -21.25 0.44
CA PRO A 75 -4.81 -22.56 1.11
C PRO A 75 -4.25 -23.73 0.27
N ASP A 76 -4.31 -23.64 -1.06
CA ASP A 76 -3.79 -24.68 -1.96
C ASP A 76 -2.26 -24.74 -2.02
N GLU A 77 -1.57 -23.73 -1.48
CA GLU A 77 -0.11 -23.71 -1.44
C GLU A 77 0.42 -24.67 -0.38
N LYS A 78 1.43 -25.46 -0.76
CA LYS A 78 2.13 -26.41 0.12
C LYS A 78 3.20 -25.70 0.96
N LEU A 79 2.75 -24.76 1.78
CA LEU A 79 3.59 -24.00 2.71
C LEU A 79 3.21 -24.37 4.14
N VAL A 80 4.16 -24.23 5.07
CA VAL A 80 3.91 -24.32 6.51
C VAL A 80 3.64 -22.91 7.02
N VAL A 81 2.46 -22.64 7.55
CA VAL A 81 2.05 -21.29 8.00
C VAL A 81 1.63 -21.30 9.47
N TYR A 82 2.29 -20.47 10.27
CA TYR A 82 1.99 -20.30 11.70
C TYR A 82 1.17 -19.04 11.94
N ASP A 83 0.31 -19.08 12.97
CA ASP A 83 -0.32 -17.86 13.48
C ASP A 83 0.71 -16.92 14.12
N ASN A 84 0.35 -15.65 14.27
CA ASN A 84 1.25 -14.63 14.82
C ASN A 84 1.72 -14.95 16.26
N ASN A 85 0.88 -15.54 17.11
CA ASN A 85 1.25 -15.80 18.50
C ASN A 85 2.28 -16.93 18.58
N TYR A 86 2.12 -17.98 17.77
CA TYR A 86 3.09 -19.07 17.71
C TYR A 86 4.39 -18.63 17.05
N TRP A 87 4.31 -17.87 15.95
CA TRP A 87 5.48 -17.34 15.24
C TRP A 87 6.39 -16.49 16.14
N TRP A 88 5.81 -15.55 16.89
CA TRP A 88 6.55 -14.66 17.81
C TRP A 88 6.81 -15.26 19.19
N GLY A 89 6.30 -16.46 19.46
CA GLY A 89 6.48 -17.14 20.74
C GLY A 89 7.72 -18.03 20.78
N ASP A 90 8.03 -18.55 21.98
CA ASP A 90 9.21 -19.38 22.23
C ASP A 90 8.95 -20.89 22.01
N LYS A 91 7.86 -21.26 21.34
CA LYS A 91 7.42 -22.66 21.18
C LYS A 91 8.09 -23.40 20.02
N TRP A 92 8.89 -22.72 19.20
CA TRP A 92 9.60 -23.31 18.07
C TRP A 92 10.98 -22.68 17.91
N ASP A 93 11.90 -23.43 17.31
CA ASP A 93 13.27 -22.97 17.05
C ASP A 93 13.52 -22.85 15.55
N PRO A 94 13.77 -21.64 15.00
CA PRO A 94 14.06 -21.46 13.59
C PRO A 94 15.37 -22.16 13.14
N PHE A 95 16.33 -22.37 14.06
CA PHE A 95 17.58 -23.05 13.72
C PHE A 95 17.43 -24.56 13.53
N SER A 96 16.35 -25.16 14.06
CA SER A 96 16.05 -26.59 13.88
C SER A 96 15.79 -26.99 12.42
N TYR A 97 15.50 -26.03 11.54
CA TYR A 97 15.26 -26.24 10.11
C TYR A 97 16.55 -26.16 9.26
N GLY A 98 17.69 -25.82 9.87
CA GLY A 98 18.96 -25.68 9.17
C GLY A 98 19.35 -26.92 8.38
N LYS A 99 19.85 -26.72 7.15
CA LYS A 99 20.37 -27.79 6.28
C LYS A 99 21.73 -27.40 5.74
N GLU A 100 22.63 -28.37 5.70
CA GLU A 100 23.91 -28.24 5.01
C GLU A 100 23.69 -28.11 3.50
N TYR A 101 24.52 -27.29 2.84
CA TYR A 101 24.42 -27.08 1.40
C TYR A 101 25.04 -28.25 0.61
N ASP A 102 24.27 -28.83 -0.31
CA ASP A 102 24.72 -29.91 -1.18
C ASP A 102 25.20 -29.36 -2.54
N PHE A 103 26.52 -29.32 -2.75
CA PHE A 103 27.10 -28.83 -4.01
C PHE A 103 26.81 -29.72 -5.23
N SER A 104 26.26 -30.93 -5.04
CA SER A 104 25.86 -31.81 -6.14
C SER A 104 24.50 -31.46 -6.74
N LYS A 105 23.70 -30.62 -6.05
CA LYS A 105 22.34 -30.21 -6.48
C LYS A 105 22.26 -28.74 -6.88
N PRO A 106 21.38 -28.37 -7.83
CA PRO A 106 21.09 -26.98 -8.12
C PRO A 106 20.54 -26.22 -6.90
N PHE A 107 20.99 -24.97 -6.73
CA PHE A 107 20.57 -24.11 -5.61
C PHE A 107 19.03 -23.99 -5.47
N PHE A 108 18.33 -23.74 -6.58
CA PHE A 108 16.89 -23.47 -6.53
C PHE A 108 16.04 -24.69 -6.16
N GLU A 109 16.53 -25.90 -6.41
CA GLU A 109 15.87 -27.13 -5.97
C GLU A 109 15.97 -27.27 -4.45
N GLN A 110 17.18 -27.12 -3.91
CA GLN A 110 17.43 -27.15 -2.47
C GLN A 110 16.69 -26.01 -1.74
N TRP A 111 16.68 -24.81 -2.34
CA TRP A 111 15.93 -23.66 -1.82
C TRP A 111 14.43 -23.94 -1.78
N LYS A 112 13.86 -24.53 -2.84
CA LYS A 112 12.44 -24.90 -2.86
C LYS A 112 12.12 -25.93 -1.79
N GLU A 113 12.94 -26.99 -1.67
CA GLU A 113 12.77 -28.01 -0.64
C GLU A 113 12.82 -27.43 0.78
N PHE A 114 13.70 -26.46 1.02
CA PHE A 114 13.79 -25.75 2.30
C PHE A 114 12.58 -24.83 2.52
N ARG A 115 12.25 -23.99 1.54
CA ARG A 115 11.13 -23.05 1.60
C ARG A 115 9.80 -23.75 1.86
N ASP A 116 9.57 -24.92 1.27
CA ASP A 116 8.32 -25.66 1.40
C ASP A 116 8.12 -26.26 2.82
N ILE A 117 9.19 -26.39 3.62
CA ILE A 117 9.13 -26.89 5.01
C ILE A 117 9.35 -25.78 6.05
N PHE A 118 10.01 -24.69 5.68
CA PHE A 118 10.33 -23.61 6.62
C PHE A 118 9.04 -22.86 6.97
N PRO A 119 8.72 -22.69 8.27
CA PRO A 119 7.50 -21.99 8.66
C PRO A 119 7.48 -20.54 8.19
N LEU A 120 6.30 -20.04 7.85
CA LEU A 120 6.04 -18.66 7.49
C LEU A 120 5.02 -18.05 8.44
N GLN A 121 5.21 -16.80 8.83
CA GLN A 121 4.18 -16.04 9.56
C GLN A 121 2.95 -15.82 8.69
N CYS A 122 1.74 -16.00 9.23
CA CYS A 122 0.51 -15.84 8.46
C CYS A 122 0.30 -14.42 7.91
N LEU A 123 0.67 -13.41 8.70
CA LEU A 123 0.63 -11.98 8.42
C LEU A 123 1.91 -11.36 8.97
N SER A 124 2.40 -10.27 8.38
CA SER A 124 3.61 -9.61 8.88
C SER A 124 3.31 -8.61 10.00
N ASN A 125 2.66 -9.06 11.07
CA ASN A 125 2.17 -8.17 12.12
C ASN A 125 3.03 -8.27 13.40
N SER A 126 3.19 -7.15 14.10
CA SER A 126 3.91 -7.08 15.37
C SER A 126 3.17 -6.17 16.34
N LYS A 127 2.87 -6.69 17.54
CA LYS A 127 2.10 -5.98 18.59
C LYS A 127 0.79 -5.35 18.10
N ALA A 128 0.16 -5.95 17.09
CA ALA A 128 -1.15 -5.50 16.62
C ALA A 128 -2.25 -6.08 17.53
N THR A 129 -3.27 -5.29 17.84
CA THR A 129 -4.37 -5.70 18.72
C THR A 129 -5.72 -5.42 18.06
N ASN A 130 -6.62 -6.40 18.02
CA ASN A 130 -7.93 -6.24 17.37
C ASN A 130 -7.79 -5.74 15.91
N SER A 131 -6.91 -6.39 15.13
CA SER A 131 -6.54 -5.95 13.77
C SER A 131 -6.22 -7.15 12.86
N ASP A 132 -7.00 -8.22 12.97
CA ASP A 132 -6.69 -9.54 12.40
C ASP A 132 -6.72 -9.57 10.86
N TYR A 133 -7.30 -8.55 10.23
CA TYR A 133 -7.37 -8.38 8.77
C TYR A 133 -6.37 -7.33 8.25
N CYS A 134 -5.44 -6.90 9.08
CA CYS A 134 -4.37 -6.02 8.67
C CYS A 134 -3.12 -6.85 8.38
N ASN A 135 -2.34 -6.48 7.37
CA ASN A 135 -1.11 -7.16 7.01
C ASN A 135 0.04 -6.16 6.91
N VAL A 136 1.22 -6.52 7.45
CA VAL A 136 2.29 -5.54 7.67
C VAL A 136 1.77 -4.47 8.62
N ALA A 137 1.22 -4.90 9.77
CA ALA A 137 0.64 -4.03 10.78
C ALA A 137 1.47 -4.07 12.06
N GLU A 138 2.19 -3.00 12.33
CA GLU A 138 3.04 -2.86 13.50
C GLU A 138 2.45 -1.85 14.48
N GLU A 139 2.37 -2.21 15.76
CA GLU A 139 1.84 -1.36 16.85
C GLU A 139 0.47 -0.75 16.52
N SER A 140 -0.33 -1.49 15.75
CA SER A 140 -1.60 -1.04 15.19
C SER A 140 -2.77 -1.61 16.01
N ARG A 141 -3.83 -0.82 16.24
CA ARG A 141 -4.98 -1.27 17.03
C ARG A 141 -6.32 -0.91 16.42
N ASP A 142 -7.32 -1.74 16.70
CA ASP A 142 -8.73 -1.51 16.34
C ASP A 142 -8.93 -1.12 14.86
N SER A 143 -8.10 -1.68 13.97
CA SER A 143 -8.01 -1.30 12.56
C SER A 143 -8.39 -2.49 11.68
N TYR A 144 -8.87 -2.22 10.46
CA TYR A 144 -9.42 -3.26 9.60
C TYR A 144 -9.06 -3.02 8.14
N MET A 145 -8.66 -4.10 7.44
CA MET A 145 -8.28 -4.08 6.02
C MET A 145 -7.25 -2.98 5.70
N SER A 146 -6.29 -2.79 6.61
CA SER A 146 -5.20 -1.85 6.44
C SER A 146 -3.88 -2.58 6.25
N SER A 147 -3.04 -2.14 5.32
CA SER A 147 -1.75 -2.80 5.04
C SER A 147 -0.59 -1.84 4.87
N GLY A 148 0.61 -2.30 5.23
CA GLY A 148 1.81 -1.46 5.25
C GLY A 148 1.63 -0.34 6.26
N SER A 149 1.22 -0.69 7.47
CA SER A 149 0.81 0.23 8.51
C SER A 149 1.70 0.19 9.74
N TRP A 150 2.01 1.36 10.28
CA TRP A 150 2.73 1.51 11.55
C TRP A 150 2.02 2.50 12.47
N LYS A 151 1.74 2.10 13.71
CA LYS A 151 1.09 2.93 14.74
C LYS A 151 -0.22 3.55 14.29
N ILE A 152 -1.13 2.71 13.78
CA ILE A 152 -2.47 3.16 13.38
C ILE A 152 -3.52 2.76 14.42
N GLU A 153 -4.59 3.53 14.53
CA GLU A 153 -5.66 3.30 15.51
C GLU A 153 -7.03 3.66 14.94
N ARG A 154 -8.00 2.73 14.97
CA ARG A 154 -9.34 2.97 14.39
C ARG A 154 -9.24 3.47 12.94
N THR A 155 -8.38 2.80 12.16
CA THR A 155 -8.11 3.15 10.77
C THR A 155 -8.49 2.01 9.83
N PHE A 156 -9.26 2.33 8.79
CA PHE A 156 -9.93 1.32 7.97
C PHE A 156 -9.57 1.46 6.49
N TYR A 157 -9.53 0.32 5.79
CA TYR A 157 -9.44 0.24 4.32
C TYR A 157 -8.30 1.07 3.71
N SER A 158 -7.15 1.12 4.39
CA SER A 158 -6.07 2.04 4.04
C SER A 158 -4.76 1.31 3.72
N ASN A 159 -3.89 1.90 2.91
CA ASN A 159 -2.64 1.23 2.49
C ASN A 159 -1.45 2.19 2.50
N ARG A 160 -0.30 1.71 3.02
CA ARG A 160 0.95 2.47 3.21
C ARG A 160 0.73 3.69 4.10
N ILE A 161 0.34 3.44 5.36
CA ILE A 161 -0.06 4.50 6.28
C ILE A 161 0.70 4.46 7.59
N THR A 162 0.98 5.62 8.16
CA THR A 162 1.77 5.73 9.39
C THR A 162 1.16 6.73 10.36
N GLU A 163 1.24 6.45 11.67
CA GLU A 163 0.85 7.37 12.76
C GLU A 163 -0.56 7.97 12.55
N THR A 164 -1.51 7.14 12.12
CA THR A 164 -2.82 7.59 11.64
C THR A 164 -3.94 7.06 12.52
N LYS A 165 -4.88 7.94 12.90
CA LYS A 165 -6.01 7.58 13.75
C LYS A 165 -7.35 8.06 13.23
N ASP A 166 -8.42 7.35 13.59
CA ASP A 166 -9.79 7.79 13.34
C ASP A 166 -10.05 8.18 11.88
N SER A 167 -9.54 7.37 10.94
CA SER A 167 -9.52 7.71 9.50
C SER A 167 -9.85 6.50 8.63
N SER A 168 -10.25 6.72 7.37
CA SER A 168 -10.54 5.61 6.44
C SER A 168 -10.19 5.97 5.00
N ASP A 169 -10.03 4.93 4.18
CA ASP A 169 -9.83 5.05 2.72
C ASP A 169 -8.60 5.91 2.36
N LEU A 170 -7.47 5.68 3.02
CA LEU A 170 -6.25 6.44 2.82
C LEU A 170 -5.20 5.66 2.01
N TYR A 171 -4.46 6.34 1.14
CA TYR A 171 -3.38 5.75 0.37
C TYR A 171 -2.09 6.56 0.43
N ILE A 172 -1.00 5.96 0.93
CA ILE A 172 0.31 6.60 1.08
C ILE A 172 0.19 7.86 1.95
N THR A 173 -0.08 7.69 3.24
CA THR A 173 -0.25 8.82 4.16
C THR A 173 0.55 8.70 5.45
N ASP A 174 0.81 9.83 6.10
CA ASP A 174 1.54 9.89 7.37
C ASP A 174 0.90 10.93 8.30
N LYS A 175 0.67 10.59 9.57
CA LYS A 175 0.14 11.51 10.59
C LYS A 175 -1.19 12.14 10.19
N MET A 176 -2.21 11.29 10.04
CA MET A 176 -3.55 11.70 9.67
C MET A 176 -4.52 11.48 10.84
N GLU A 177 -5.46 12.40 11.02
CA GLU A 177 -6.52 12.28 12.03
C GLU A 177 -7.84 12.81 11.48
N LEU A 178 -8.94 12.05 11.65
CA LEU A 178 -10.26 12.40 11.11
C LEU A 178 -10.28 12.60 9.59
N CYS A 179 -9.45 11.87 8.85
CA CYS A 179 -9.29 12.02 7.42
C CYS A 179 -10.00 10.92 6.62
N TYR A 180 -10.41 11.23 5.40
CA TYR A 180 -11.18 10.31 4.56
C TYR A 180 -10.91 10.49 3.07
N ASP A 181 -10.64 9.39 2.37
CA ASP A 181 -10.45 9.38 0.91
C ASP A 181 -9.34 10.34 0.45
N ASP A 182 -8.18 10.24 1.10
CA ASP A 182 -6.99 11.03 0.79
C ASP A 182 -5.86 10.19 0.23
N VAL A 183 -5.11 10.78 -0.70
CA VAL A 183 -4.00 10.13 -1.39
C VAL A 183 -2.74 10.98 -1.33
N ILE A 184 -1.62 10.41 -0.88
CA ILE A 184 -0.32 11.08 -0.81
C ILE A 184 -0.43 12.35 0.07
N CYS A 185 -0.94 12.19 1.28
CA CYS A 185 -1.15 13.31 2.21
C CYS A 185 -0.36 13.10 3.51
N SER A 186 0.10 14.18 4.14
CA SER A 186 0.81 14.07 5.41
C SER A 186 0.55 15.21 6.39
N ASN A 187 0.53 14.85 7.68
CA ASN A 187 0.37 15.78 8.80
C ASN A 187 -0.92 16.61 8.70
N CYS A 188 -2.04 15.96 8.40
CA CYS A 188 -3.33 16.62 8.19
C CYS A 188 -4.34 16.21 9.27
N TYR A 189 -5.25 17.14 9.58
CA TYR A 189 -6.35 16.92 10.52
C TYR A 189 -7.66 17.32 9.84
N HIS A 190 -8.63 16.40 9.81
CA HIS A 190 -9.93 16.65 9.17
C HIS A 190 -9.80 17.13 7.72
N LEU A 191 -9.04 16.36 6.93
CA LEU A 191 -8.88 16.52 5.49
C LEU A 191 -9.70 15.43 4.79
N LEU A 192 -10.54 15.82 3.83
CA LEU A 192 -11.34 14.85 3.07
C LEU A 192 -11.16 15.03 1.55
N TYR A 193 -11.17 13.92 0.81
CA TYR A 193 -11.22 13.89 -0.65
C TYR A 193 -10.05 14.58 -1.35
N SER A 194 -8.85 14.53 -0.76
CA SER A 194 -7.71 15.36 -1.17
C SER A 194 -6.51 14.54 -1.67
N LEU A 195 -5.68 15.18 -2.49
CA LEU A 195 -4.53 14.57 -3.15
C LEU A 195 -3.29 15.45 -3.01
N ASN A 196 -2.14 14.85 -2.67
CA ASN A 196 -0.85 15.53 -2.58
C ASN A 196 -0.85 16.71 -1.58
N CYS A 197 -1.44 16.57 -0.40
CA CYS A 197 -1.56 17.67 0.56
C CYS A 197 -0.71 17.49 1.82
N ILE A 198 -0.18 18.58 2.34
CA ILE A 198 0.72 18.56 3.52
C ILE A 198 0.28 19.62 4.53
N ASN A 199 0.25 19.32 5.82
CA ASN A 199 -0.07 20.29 6.89
C ASN A 199 -1.42 21.00 6.69
N CYS A 200 -2.44 20.29 6.18
CA CYS A 200 -3.76 20.89 5.93
C CYS A 200 -4.77 20.54 7.03
N VAL A 201 -5.66 21.48 7.34
CA VAL A 201 -6.61 21.36 8.45
C VAL A 201 -8.02 21.78 8.01
N ASP A 202 -9.04 21.03 8.43
CA ASP A 202 -10.46 21.34 8.21
C ASP A 202 -10.77 21.71 6.75
N SER A 203 -10.35 20.86 5.83
CA SER A 203 -10.36 21.18 4.40
C SER A 203 -10.85 20.01 3.56
N TYR A 204 -11.34 20.33 2.36
CA TYR A 204 -12.02 19.37 1.49
C TYR A 204 -11.58 19.56 0.05
N PHE A 205 -11.42 18.48 -0.71
CA PHE A 205 -11.13 18.54 -2.15
C PHE A 205 -9.90 19.41 -2.45
N LEU A 206 -8.77 19.15 -1.80
CA LEU A 206 -7.53 19.88 -2.03
C LEU A 206 -6.59 19.11 -2.95
N TYR A 207 -5.93 19.82 -3.87
CA TYR A 207 -4.90 19.26 -4.73
C TYR A 207 -3.60 20.03 -4.58
N ASP A 208 -2.50 19.33 -4.27
CA ASP A 208 -1.17 19.95 -4.14
C ASP A 208 -1.19 21.18 -3.23
N CYS A 209 -1.80 21.08 -2.04
CA CYS A 209 -1.93 22.22 -1.10
C CYS A 209 -1.10 21.99 0.15
N HIS A 210 -0.40 23.04 0.61
CA HIS A 210 0.44 22.93 1.81
C HIS A 210 0.05 24.00 2.83
N GLY A 211 -0.12 23.63 4.09
CA GLY A 211 -0.40 24.58 5.18
C GLY A 211 -1.76 25.27 5.08
N CYS A 212 -2.71 24.69 4.36
CA CYS A 212 -4.02 25.30 4.13
C CYS A 212 -5.01 24.96 5.25
N VAL A 213 -5.84 25.94 5.64
CA VAL A 213 -6.80 25.78 6.74
C VAL A 213 -8.16 26.29 6.31
N SER A 214 -9.22 25.50 6.47
CA SER A 214 -10.56 25.89 6.02
C SER A 214 -10.58 26.24 4.52
N CYS A 215 -10.14 25.31 3.69
CA CYS A 215 -10.16 25.44 2.24
C CYS A 215 -11.04 24.37 1.58
N PHE A 216 -11.67 24.71 0.47
CA PHE A 216 -12.58 23.82 -0.26
C PHE A 216 -12.30 23.87 -1.77
N GLY A 217 -12.05 22.72 -2.40
CA GLY A 217 -11.93 22.64 -3.86
C GLY A 217 -10.75 23.44 -4.42
N CYS A 218 -9.64 23.53 -3.67
CA CYS A 218 -8.51 24.39 -4.03
C CYS A 218 -7.31 23.59 -4.54
N SER A 219 -6.54 24.22 -5.44
CA SER A 219 -5.35 23.63 -6.04
C SER A 219 -4.14 24.55 -5.90
N ASN A 220 -2.96 23.97 -5.61
CA ASN A 220 -1.67 24.66 -5.57
C ASN A 220 -1.62 25.89 -4.63
N LEU A 221 -2.31 25.82 -3.49
CA LEU A 221 -2.27 26.87 -2.48
C LEU A 221 -1.21 26.57 -1.42
N ARG A 222 -0.62 27.62 -0.85
CA ARG A 222 0.39 27.54 0.21
C ARG A 222 0.02 28.53 1.31
N SER A 223 -0.14 28.03 2.54
CA SER A 223 -0.41 28.82 3.75
C SER A 223 -1.62 29.77 3.61
N LYS A 224 -2.69 29.29 2.97
CA LYS A 224 -3.93 30.04 2.77
C LYS A 224 -5.04 29.54 3.68
N SER A 225 -6.01 30.40 3.93
CA SER A 225 -7.21 30.04 4.68
C SER A 225 -8.45 30.67 4.10
N TYR A 226 -9.60 30.03 4.29
CA TYR A 226 -10.90 30.50 3.78
C TYR A 226 -10.89 30.68 2.26
N CYS A 227 -10.35 29.70 1.54
CA CYS A 227 -10.39 29.67 0.08
C CYS A 227 -11.42 28.65 -0.39
N MET A 228 -12.20 29.02 -1.41
CA MET A 228 -13.14 28.09 -2.06
C MET A 228 -12.96 28.19 -3.57
N TRP A 229 -12.68 27.08 -4.25
CA TRP A 229 -12.40 27.07 -5.70
C TRP A 229 -11.30 28.06 -6.12
N ASN A 230 -10.20 28.12 -5.34
CA ASN A 230 -9.09 29.07 -5.45
C ASN A 230 -9.46 30.55 -5.25
N GLU A 231 -10.69 30.89 -4.90
CA GLU A 231 -11.12 32.24 -4.55
C GLU A 231 -10.87 32.49 -3.05
N GLN A 232 -10.20 33.60 -2.72
CA GLN A 232 -10.04 34.04 -1.32
C GLN A 232 -11.33 34.70 -0.83
N LEU A 233 -11.91 34.17 0.24
CA LEU A 233 -13.13 34.68 0.85
C LEU A 233 -12.86 35.28 2.23
N SER A 234 -13.83 36.03 2.75
CA SER A 234 -13.89 36.27 4.19
C SER A 234 -14.30 35.00 4.92
N ARG A 235 -14.06 34.95 6.24
CA ARG A 235 -14.47 33.82 7.08
C ARG A 235 -15.99 33.63 7.04
N GLU A 236 -16.75 34.71 7.13
CA GLU A 236 -18.22 34.69 7.15
C GLU A 236 -18.76 34.15 5.83
N GLU A 237 -18.19 34.61 4.72
CA GLU A 237 -18.60 34.17 3.38
C GLU A 237 -18.23 32.71 3.12
N TYR A 238 -17.02 32.28 3.53
CA TYR A 238 -16.64 30.88 3.44
C TYR A 238 -17.60 29.98 4.20
N ASN A 239 -17.93 30.32 5.45
CA ASN A 239 -18.83 29.55 6.29
C ASN A 239 -20.26 29.51 5.71
N ASP A 240 -20.77 30.64 5.20
CA ASP A 240 -22.07 30.71 4.53
C ASP A 240 -22.10 29.83 3.27
N ARG A 241 -21.09 29.92 2.40
CA ARG A 241 -20.98 29.07 1.20
C ARG A 241 -20.85 27.59 1.56
N LEU A 242 -20.04 27.24 2.57
CA LEU A 242 -19.84 25.85 3.00
C LEU A 242 -21.13 25.25 3.59
N SER A 243 -21.91 26.02 4.35
CA SER A 243 -23.18 25.57 4.94
C SER A 243 -24.24 25.16 3.90
N LYS A 244 -24.08 25.63 2.65
CA LYS A 244 -24.96 25.31 1.52
C LYS A 244 -24.54 24.02 0.81
N ILE A 245 -23.38 23.46 1.16
CA ILE A 245 -22.85 22.22 0.59
C ILE A 245 -23.20 21.08 1.54
N ASN A 246 -23.98 20.11 1.05
CA ASN A 246 -24.33 18.93 1.84
C ASN A 246 -23.26 17.84 1.68
N LEU A 247 -22.32 17.78 2.63
CA LEU A 247 -21.28 16.77 2.68
C LEU A 247 -21.74 15.43 3.30
N GLU A 248 -23.01 15.31 3.68
CA GLU A 248 -23.62 14.05 4.13
C GLU A 248 -24.33 13.31 2.98
N ASP A 249 -24.56 13.99 1.85
CA ASP A 249 -25.19 13.39 0.66
C ASP A 249 -24.14 12.82 -0.31
N TYR A 250 -24.22 11.50 -0.51
CA TYR A 250 -23.32 10.78 -1.40
C TYR A 250 -23.41 11.26 -2.86
N ASP A 251 -24.61 11.58 -3.36
CA ASP A 251 -24.77 12.05 -4.75
C ASP A 251 -24.13 13.43 -4.94
N GLU A 252 -24.17 14.29 -3.91
CA GLU A 252 -23.49 15.58 -3.92
C GLU A 252 -21.96 15.42 -3.86
N ILE A 253 -21.46 14.53 -3.01
CA ILE A 253 -20.02 14.17 -2.97
C ILE A 253 -19.56 13.67 -4.34
N LEU A 254 -20.32 12.82 -5.03
CA LEU A 254 -19.97 12.33 -6.37
C LEU A 254 -19.87 13.47 -7.40
N LYS A 255 -20.79 14.45 -7.34
CA LYS A 255 -20.72 15.64 -8.21
C LYS A 255 -19.49 16.49 -7.90
N LEU A 256 -19.18 16.70 -6.61
CA LEU A 256 -18.02 17.46 -6.16
C LEU A 256 -16.71 16.78 -6.57
N LYS A 257 -16.60 15.46 -6.38
CA LYS A 257 -15.46 14.65 -6.86
C LYS A 257 -15.25 14.78 -8.35
N LYS A 258 -16.33 14.71 -9.14
CA LYS A 258 -16.25 14.91 -10.59
C LYS A 258 -15.73 16.29 -10.94
N LYS A 259 -16.30 17.34 -10.33
CA LYS A 259 -15.85 18.73 -10.54
C LYS A 259 -14.40 18.93 -10.13
N PHE A 260 -13.98 18.35 -9.00
CA PHE A 260 -12.62 18.43 -8.49
C PHE A 260 -11.63 17.72 -9.43
N LYS A 261 -12.00 16.55 -9.96
CA LYS A 261 -11.20 15.81 -10.94
C LYS A 261 -10.94 16.60 -12.23
N ASP A 262 -11.87 17.44 -12.64
CA ASP A 262 -11.71 18.28 -13.84
C ASP A 262 -10.74 19.47 -13.60
N LEU A 263 -10.33 19.72 -12.35
CA LEU A 263 -9.40 20.79 -11.96
C LEU A 263 -7.96 20.32 -11.74
N CYS A 264 -7.70 19.01 -11.63
CA CYS A 264 -6.41 18.43 -11.27
C CYS A 264 -5.75 17.59 -12.36
#